data_AF-A0A952X1S7-F1
#
_entry.id   AF-A0A952X1S7-F1
#
_cell.length_a   1.000
_cell.length_b   1.000
_cell.length_c   1.000
_cell.angle_alpha   90.00
_cell.angle_beta   90.00
_cell.angle_gamma   90.00
#
_symmetry.space_group_name_H-M   'P 1'
#
loop_
_entity.id
_entity.type
_entity.pdbx_description
1 polymer ?
#
loop_
_entity_poly.entity_id
_entity_poly.type
_entity_poly.pdbx_seq_one_letter_code
_entity_poly.pdbx_strand_id
1 'polypeptide(L)'
;MKRFATLLWRGAEPIGICLFVSPPRSLSGRNRFFGRSGRWSRLSMKMLNRSLVMLSRVVLHPTYRGAGIAAAFVRRSCELCPFRWIETLAGMGRINPFFERAGFVRVGTADGPAADERSRRQHSRIFGGRTRNGRRGLVSRETFEKSRHSRPVYYVFDNRRTQTRPGGAGHDPQPCPARDTRDGAD
;
A
#
# COMPACT_ATOMS: atom_id res chain seq x y z
N MET A 1 13.22 2.89 -11.71
CA MET A 1 12.40 1.78 -11.18
C MET A 1 11.22 1.62 -12.11
N LYS A 2 10.94 0.41 -12.62
CA LYS A 2 9.82 0.20 -13.53
C LYS A 2 8.51 0.42 -12.77
N ARG A 3 7.59 1.22 -13.33
CA ARG A 3 6.22 1.34 -12.82
C ARG A 3 5.55 -0.01 -13.08
N PHE A 4 5.03 -0.63 -12.02
CA PHE A 4 4.33 -1.91 -12.12
C PHE A 4 2.89 -1.70 -11.67
N ALA A 5 1.95 -2.14 -12.50
CA ALA A 5 0.53 -2.11 -12.22
C ALA A 5 -0.11 -3.34 -12.87
N THR A 6 -1.20 -3.79 -12.30
CA THR A 6 -2.00 -4.88 -12.86
C THR A 6 -3.44 -4.40 -13.03
N LEU A 7 -4.08 -4.87 -14.09
CA LEU A 7 -5.48 -4.60 -14.38
C LEU A 7 -6.29 -5.88 -14.21
N LEU A 8 -7.51 -5.73 -13.71
CA LEU A 8 -8.52 -6.77 -13.73
C LEU A 8 -9.44 -6.50 -14.91
N TRP A 9 -9.58 -7.48 -15.80
CA TRP A 9 -10.40 -7.36 -17.01
C TRP A 9 -11.64 -8.26 -16.90
N ARG A 10 -12.75 -7.77 -17.46
CA ARG A 10 -13.94 -8.54 -17.77
C ARG A 10 -14.14 -8.46 -19.28
N GLY A 11 -13.74 -9.51 -20.01
CA GLY A 11 -13.64 -9.41 -21.46
C GLY A 11 -12.69 -8.28 -21.86
N ALA A 12 -13.17 -7.34 -22.68
CA ALA A 12 -12.40 -6.17 -23.11
C ALA A 12 -12.51 -4.94 -22.17
N GLU A 13 -13.22 -5.05 -21.03
CA GLU A 13 -13.44 -3.93 -20.12
C GLU A 13 -12.53 -4.01 -18.88
N PRO A 14 -11.72 -2.99 -18.57
CA PRO A 14 -10.92 -2.96 -17.34
C PRO A 14 -11.80 -2.55 -16.15
N ILE A 15 -12.00 -3.48 -15.22
CA ILE A 15 -12.89 -3.31 -14.05
C ILE A 15 -12.13 -3.07 -12.74
N GLY A 16 -10.79 -3.15 -12.75
CA GLY A 16 -9.98 -2.92 -11.57
C GLY A 16 -8.50 -2.67 -11.85
N ILE A 17 -7.82 -2.09 -10.87
CA ILE A 17 -6.38 -1.78 -10.94
C ILE A 17 -5.70 -1.93 -9.58
N CYS A 18 -4.51 -2.53 -9.57
CA CYS A 18 -3.56 -2.45 -8.45
C CYS A 18 -2.34 -1.63 -8.85
N LEU A 19 -1.97 -0.65 -8.03
CA LEU A 19 -0.83 0.24 -8.28
C LEU A 19 0.31 -0.03 -7.30
N PHE A 20 1.49 -0.33 -7.84
CA PHE A 20 2.69 -0.60 -7.07
C PHE A 20 3.69 0.56 -7.24
N VAL A 21 4.17 1.09 -6.12
CA VAL A 21 5.04 2.27 -6.06
C VAL A 21 6.24 2.03 -5.17
N SER A 22 7.26 2.88 -5.28
CA SER A 22 8.42 2.86 -4.40
C SER A 22 7.99 2.96 -2.93
N PRO A 23 8.56 2.14 -2.04
CA PRO A 23 8.17 2.17 -0.65
C PRO A 23 8.57 3.50 0.01
N PRO A 24 7.73 4.06 0.89
CA PRO A 24 8.02 5.30 1.59
C PRO A 24 9.21 5.11 2.53
N ARG A 25 10.10 6.11 2.61
CA ARG A 25 11.26 6.04 3.51
C ARG A 25 10.87 5.92 4.98
N SER A 26 9.86 6.67 5.40
CA SER A 26 9.44 6.81 6.80
C SER A 26 8.23 5.91 7.12
N LEU A 27 8.44 4.60 7.20
CA LEU A 27 7.41 3.65 7.61
C LEU A 27 7.87 2.84 8.82
N SER A 28 7.38 3.20 10.01
CA SER A 28 7.84 2.58 11.26
C SER A 28 7.41 1.11 11.38
N GLY A 29 6.24 0.75 10.84
CA GLY A 29 5.76 -0.64 10.79
C GLY A 29 6.73 -1.57 10.07
N ARG A 30 7.25 -1.14 8.92
CA ARG A 30 8.28 -1.87 8.16
C ARG A 30 9.55 -2.07 8.96
N ASN A 31 10.05 -1.00 9.57
CA ASN A 31 11.29 -1.06 10.32
C ASN A 31 11.21 -2.07 11.46
N ARG A 32 10.08 -2.12 12.18
CA ARG A 32 9.85 -3.15 13.21
C ARG A 32 9.79 -4.55 12.63
N PHE A 33 9.03 -4.75 11.54
CA PHE A 33 8.88 -6.07 10.91
C PHE A 33 10.22 -6.65 10.46
N PHE A 34 11.07 -5.84 9.82
CA PHE A 34 12.39 -6.27 9.35
C PHE A 34 13.53 -6.07 10.37
N GLY A 35 13.21 -5.76 11.64
CA GLY A 35 14.22 -5.55 12.69
C GLY A 35 15.22 -4.42 12.39
N ARG A 36 14.83 -3.44 11.58
CA ARG A 36 15.69 -2.35 11.13
C ARG A 36 15.69 -1.20 12.13
N SER A 37 16.88 -0.84 12.60
CA SER A 37 17.16 0.37 13.37
C SER A 37 18.26 1.20 12.68
N GLY A 38 18.45 2.45 13.12
CA GLY A 38 19.54 3.30 12.64
C GLY A 38 19.22 4.23 11.47
N ARG A 39 20.27 4.92 10.99
CA ARG A 39 20.17 5.94 9.92
C ARG A 39 20.08 5.30 8.53
N TRP A 40 19.28 5.91 7.66
CA TRP A 40 19.22 5.51 6.25
C TRP A 40 20.50 5.91 5.51
N SER A 41 21.24 4.93 5.01
CA SER A 41 22.32 5.13 4.04
C SER A 41 21.81 4.98 2.60
N ARG A 42 22.53 5.53 1.61
CA ARG A 42 22.20 5.32 0.18
C ARG A 42 22.14 3.83 -0.18
N LEU A 43 23.07 3.03 0.34
CA LEU A 43 23.10 1.59 0.12
C LEU A 43 21.84 0.92 0.69
N SER A 44 21.48 1.26 1.92
CA SER A 44 20.29 0.70 2.60
C SER A 44 18.98 1.03 1.87
N MET A 45 18.87 2.23 1.28
CA MET A 45 17.74 2.65 0.46
C MET A 45 17.69 1.91 -0.88
N LYS A 46 18.86 1.72 -1.52
CA LYS A 46 18.97 0.96 -2.76
C LYS A 46 18.58 -0.50 -2.55
N MET A 47 18.96 -1.11 -1.43
CA MET A 47 18.54 -2.46 -1.06
C MET A 47 17.02 -2.53 -0.83
N LEU A 48 16.46 -1.58 -0.07
CA LEU A 48 15.02 -1.51 0.16
C LEU A 48 14.25 -1.46 -1.16
N ASN A 49 14.61 -0.55 -2.06
CA ASN A 49 13.95 -0.36 -3.35
C ASN A 49 14.16 -1.53 -4.33
N ARG A 50 15.12 -2.42 -4.07
CA ARG A 50 15.32 -3.65 -4.85
C ARG A 50 14.46 -4.81 -4.34
N SER A 51 14.26 -4.89 -3.03
CA SER A 51 13.57 -6.03 -2.41
C SER A 51 12.08 -5.81 -2.20
N LEU A 52 11.63 -4.55 -2.11
CA LEU A 52 10.33 -4.20 -1.58
C LEU A 52 9.60 -3.17 -2.44
N VAL A 53 8.29 -3.35 -2.58
CA VAL A 53 7.38 -2.39 -3.23
C VAL A 53 6.15 -2.14 -2.37
N MET A 54 5.52 -0.99 -2.53
CA MET A 54 4.26 -0.66 -1.84
C MET A 54 3.07 -0.81 -2.78
N LEU A 55 2.08 -1.63 -2.40
CA LEU A 55 0.75 -1.61 -2.99
C LEU A 55 0.01 -0.38 -2.46
N SER A 56 -0.05 0.68 -3.27
CA SER A 56 -0.56 1.99 -2.86
C SER A 56 -2.05 2.16 -3.12
N ARG A 57 -2.58 1.52 -4.16
CA ARG A 57 -3.99 1.60 -4.54
C ARG A 57 -4.49 0.25 -5.01
N VAL A 58 -5.69 -0.08 -4.57
CA VAL A 58 -6.54 -1.12 -5.13
C VAL A 58 -7.85 -0.44 -5.44
N VAL A 59 -8.23 -0.39 -6.71
CA VAL A 59 -9.48 0.21 -7.15
C VAL A 59 -10.25 -0.83 -7.94
N LEU A 60 -11.52 -1.00 -7.58
CA LEU A 60 -12.50 -1.71 -8.39
C LEU A 60 -13.58 -0.74 -8.83
N HIS A 61 -14.06 -0.94 -10.05
CA HIS A 61 -15.23 -0.27 -10.57
C HIS A 61 -16.43 -0.54 -9.61
N PRO A 62 -17.22 0.50 -9.22
CA PRO A 62 -18.24 0.39 -8.18
C PRO A 62 -19.22 -0.76 -8.36
N THR A 63 -19.64 -1.05 -9.59
CA THR A 63 -20.56 -2.14 -9.94
C THR A 63 -20.09 -3.52 -9.46
N TYR A 64 -18.78 -3.73 -9.33
CA TYR A 64 -18.21 -5.03 -8.90
C TYR A 64 -17.75 -5.01 -7.44
N ARG A 65 -17.94 -3.90 -6.72
CA ARG A 65 -17.66 -3.85 -5.29
C ARG A 65 -18.72 -4.67 -4.56
N GLY A 66 -18.28 -5.42 -3.54
CA GLY A 66 -19.16 -6.32 -2.79
C GLY A 66 -19.24 -7.75 -3.35
N ALA A 67 -18.83 -7.99 -4.61
CA ALA A 67 -18.84 -9.32 -5.23
C ALA A 67 -17.74 -10.28 -4.74
N GLY A 68 -16.93 -9.89 -3.73
CA GLY A 68 -15.85 -10.73 -3.19
C GLY A 68 -14.60 -10.90 -4.07
N ILE A 69 -14.60 -10.44 -5.32
CA ILE A 69 -13.50 -10.64 -6.28
C ILE A 69 -12.20 -9.91 -5.94
N ALA A 70 -12.29 -8.87 -5.10
CA ALA A 70 -11.18 -7.97 -4.79
C ALA A 70 -9.97 -8.67 -4.15
N ALA A 71 -10.21 -9.59 -3.22
CA ALA A 71 -9.13 -10.26 -2.49
C ALA A 71 -8.34 -11.21 -3.42
N ALA A 72 -9.05 -11.94 -4.28
CA ALA A 72 -8.43 -12.81 -5.28
C ALA A 72 -7.63 -12.00 -6.31
N PHE A 73 -8.18 -10.87 -6.78
CA PHE A 73 -7.48 -9.96 -7.68
C PHE A 73 -6.20 -9.40 -7.07
N VAL A 74 -6.24 -8.93 -5.82
CA VAL A 74 -5.05 -8.42 -5.11
C VAL A 74 -4.02 -9.52 -4.93
N ARG A 75 -4.43 -10.72 -4.49
CA ARG A 75 -3.52 -11.86 -4.35
C ARG A 75 -2.80 -12.15 -5.66
N ARG A 76 -3.55 -12.31 -6.76
CA ARG A 76 -2.96 -12.61 -8.07
C ARG A 76 -2.02 -11.49 -8.54
N SER A 77 -2.40 -10.24 -8.32
CA SER A 77 -1.57 -9.08 -8.62
C SER A 77 -0.25 -9.08 -7.84
N CYS A 78 -0.28 -9.51 -6.59
CA CYS A 78 0.92 -9.66 -5.76
C CYS A 78 1.80 -10.80 -6.27
N GLU A 79 1.22 -11.95 -6.62
CA GLU A 79 1.95 -13.10 -7.15
C GLU A 79 2.66 -12.79 -8.48
N LEU A 80 2.06 -11.95 -9.33
CA LEU A 80 2.66 -11.47 -10.59
C LEU A 80 3.73 -10.39 -10.38
N CYS A 81 3.80 -9.79 -9.20
CA CYS A 81 4.73 -8.70 -8.93
C CYS A 81 6.18 -9.23 -8.88
N PRO A 82 7.15 -8.56 -9.54
CA PRO A 82 8.54 -9.04 -9.54
C PRO A 82 9.27 -8.82 -8.20
N PHE A 83 8.67 -8.11 -7.25
CA PHE A 83 9.29 -7.81 -5.96
C PHE A 83 9.06 -8.92 -4.95
N ARG A 84 10.09 -9.20 -4.14
CA ARG A 84 10.11 -10.29 -3.14
C ARG A 84 9.15 -10.02 -1.98
N TRP A 85 8.99 -8.75 -1.63
CA TRP A 85 8.12 -8.30 -0.55
C TRP A 85 7.22 -7.19 -1.06
N ILE A 86 5.94 -7.27 -0.70
CA ILE A 86 4.96 -6.22 -0.99
C ILE A 86 4.41 -5.74 0.33
N GLU A 87 4.42 -4.42 0.53
CA GLU A 87 3.86 -3.81 1.73
C GLU A 87 2.63 -2.97 1.41
N THR A 88 1.71 -2.85 2.37
CA THR A 88 0.58 -1.94 2.23
C THR A 88 0.08 -1.43 3.58
N LEU A 89 -0.68 -0.34 3.51
CA LEU A 89 -1.29 0.32 4.64
C LEU A 89 -2.80 0.41 4.42
N ALA A 90 -3.58 -0.06 5.39
CA ALA A 90 -5.03 -0.02 5.32
C ALA A 90 -5.63 0.74 6.50
N GLY A 91 -6.35 1.83 6.23
CA GLY A 91 -7.12 2.54 7.26
C GLY A 91 -8.21 1.66 7.88
N MET A 92 -8.84 0.81 7.08
CA MET A 92 -9.94 -0.07 7.49
C MET A 92 -9.49 -1.49 7.89
N GLY A 93 -8.18 -1.76 7.99
CA GLY A 93 -7.66 -3.09 8.32
C GLY A 93 -8.01 -3.59 9.73
N ARG A 94 -8.59 -2.72 10.58
CA ARG A 94 -9.14 -3.11 11.89
C ARG A 94 -10.57 -3.65 11.79
N ILE A 95 -11.29 -3.30 10.72
CA ILE A 95 -12.72 -3.54 10.55
C ILE A 95 -12.95 -4.69 9.56
N ASN A 96 -12.15 -4.75 8.49
CA ASN A 96 -12.30 -5.77 7.45
C ASN A 96 -10.96 -6.45 7.19
N PRO A 97 -10.88 -7.80 7.27
CA PRO A 97 -9.67 -8.57 6.99
C PRO A 97 -9.41 -8.72 5.48
N PHE A 98 -9.57 -7.64 4.71
CA PHE A 98 -9.49 -7.63 3.25
C PHE A 98 -8.13 -8.13 2.74
N PHE A 99 -7.05 -7.63 3.34
CA PHE A 99 -5.69 -7.96 2.93
C PHE A 99 -5.26 -9.34 3.43
N GLU A 100 -5.75 -9.76 4.60
CA GLU A 100 -5.54 -11.11 5.14
C GLU A 100 -6.14 -12.16 4.22
N ARG A 101 -7.37 -11.94 3.71
CA ARG A 101 -7.99 -12.81 2.69
C ARG A 101 -7.21 -12.83 1.37
N ALA A 102 -6.50 -11.75 1.05
CA ALA A 102 -5.60 -11.69 -0.10
C ALA A 102 -4.22 -12.33 0.16
N GLY A 103 -3.97 -12.85 1.37
CA GLY A 103 -2.73 -13.54 1.76
C GLY A 103 -1.68 -12.67 2.43
N PHE A 104 -2.01 -11.43 2.82
CA PHE A 104 -1.10 -10.59 3.60
C PHE A 104 -1.07 -11.01 5.07
N VAL A 105 0.10 -10.88 5.68
CA VAL A 105 0.28 -10.98 7.12
C VAL A 105 0.03 -9.61 7.75
N ARG A 106 -0.88 -9.56 8.72
CA ARG A 106 -1.12 -8.38 9.57
C ARG A 106 0.01 -8.23 10.58
N VAL A 107 0.77 -7.15 10.47
CA VAL A 107 1.92 -6.90 11.37
C VAL A 107 1.52 -6.07 12.60
N GLY A 108 0.63 -5.10 12.44
CA GLY A 108 0.21 -4.19 13.52
C GLY A 108 -0.13 -2.80 13.00
N THR A 109 -0.20 -1.79 13.86
CA THR A 109 -0.44 -0.40 13.44
C THR A 109 0.83 0.25 12.92
N ALA A 110 0.72 1.13 11.92
CA ALA A 110 1.87 1.80 11.31
C ALA A 110 2.66 2.70 12.27
N ASP A 111 2.04 3.12 13.38
CA ASP A 111 2.61 4.03 14.38
C ASP A 111 3.28 3.33 15.58
N GLY A 112 3.11 2.00 15.73
CA GLY A 112 3.70 1.23 16.83
C GLY A 112 2.97 1.33 18.17
N PRO A 113 3.43 0.59 19.20
CA PRO A 113 2.76 0.53 20.51
C PRO A 113 2.78 1.87 21.26
N ALA A 114 3.85 2.65 21.16
CA ALA A 114 3.98 3.99 21.76
C ALA A 114 3.02 5.05 21.16
N ALA A 115 2.21 4.68 20.16
CA ALA A 115 1.20 5.57 19.60
C ALA A 115 0.01 5.73 20.55
N ASP A 116 -0.38 4.69 21.28
CA ASP A 116 -1.55 4.73 22.18
C ASP A 116 -1.40 5.72 23.32
N GLU A 117 -0.15 5.96 23.75
CA GLU A 117 0.24 6.91 24.80
C GLU A 117 0.72 8.26 24.27
N ARG A 118 0.69 8.47 22.94
CA ARG A 118 1.26 9.68 22.33
C ARG A 118 0.49 10.91 22.84
N SER A 119 1.13 11.72 23.67
CA SER A 119 0.45 12.87 24.30
C SER A 119 -0.06 13.89 23.26
N ARG A 120 -1.13 14.62 23.60
CA ARG A 120 -1.66 15.71 22.76
C ARG A 120 -0.59 16.73 22.37
N ARG A 121 0.38 17.00 23.26
CA ARG A 121 1.54 17.86 22.97
C ARG A 121 2.41 17.27 21.86
N GLN A 122 2.74 15.99 21.93
CA GLN A 122 3.53 15.32 20.89
C GLN A 122 2.79 15.25 19.56
N HIS A 123 1.48 14.99 19.57
CA HIS A 123 0.63 15.04 18.37
C HIS A 123 0.61 16.44 17.72
N SER A 124 0.57 17.49 18.56
CA SER A 124 0.60 18.89 18.10
C SER A 124 1.93 19.30 17.46
N ARG A 125 3.03 18.57 17.72
CA ARG A 125 4.30 18.81 17.00
C ARG A 125 4.22 18.50 15.52
N ILE A 126 3.24 17.70 15.09
CA ILE A 126 3.04 17.35 13.68
C ILE A 126 1.88 18.15 13.10
N PHE A 127 0.73 18.16 13.78
CA PHE A 127 -0.54 18.71 13.26
C PHE A 127 -0.95 20.07 13.85
N GLY A 128 -0.21 20.58 14.83
CA GLY A 128 -0.47 21.90 15.41
C GLY A 128 -0.19 23.01 14.41
N GLY A 129 -1.17 23.90 14.21
CA GLY A 129 -1.02 25.10 13.39
C GLY A 129 0.03 26.06 13.97
N ARG A 130 0.61 26.93 13.14
CA ARG A 130 1.51 27.98 13.62
C ARG A 130 0.69 29.10 14.26
N THR A 131 1.08 29.53 15.45
CA THR A 131 0.53 30.72 16.09
C THR A 131 1.19 31.98 15.53
N ARG A 132 0.59 33.14 15.80
CA ARG A 132 1.10 34.47 15.39
C ARG A 132 2.54 34.73 15.85
N ASN A 133 2.97 34.09 16.94
CA ASN A 133 4.33 34.19 17.50
C ASN A 133 5.27 33.06 17.03
N GLY A 134 4.92 32.34 15.96
CA GLY A 134 5.76 31.28 15.37
C GLY A 134 5.80 29.95 16.14
N ARG A 135 5.18 29.86 17.32
CA ARG A 135 5.07 28.61 18.10
C ARG A 135 4.03 27.68 17.46
N ARG A 136 4.21 26.36 17.58
CA ARG A 136 3.14 25.41 17.19
C ARG A 136 2.05 25.41 18.24
N GLY A 137 0.84 25.78 17.84
CA GLY A 137 -0.37 25.74 18.64
C GLY A 137 -0.74 24.31 19.01
N LEU A 138 -1.35 24.16 20.18
CA LEU A 138 -1.81 22.87 20.66
C LEU A 138 -3.10 22.50 19.91
N VAL A 139 -3.13 21.32 19.31
CA VAL A 139 -4.32 20.80 18.62
C VAL A 139 -5.46 20.66 19.62
N SER A 140 -6.69 20.94 19.21
CA SER A 140 -7.87 20.79 20.06
C SER A 140 -7.97 19.36 20.62
N ARG A 141 -8.63 19.21 21.77
CA ARG A 141 -8.83 17.89 22.38
C ARG A 141 -9.60 16.96 21.44
N GLU A 142 -10.65 17.48 20.83
CA GLU A 142 -11.47 16.73 19.87
C GLU A 142 -10.65 16.20 18.68
N THR A 143 -9.82 17.04 18.05
CA THR A 143 -8.97 16.61 16.92
C THR A 143 -7.95 15.57 17.35
N PHE A 144 -7.41 15.68 18.57
CA PHE A 144 -6.51 14.67 19.12
C PHE A 144 -7.23 13.33 19.40
N GLU A 145 -8.45 13.36 19.90
CA GLU A 145 -9.24 12.14 20.14
C GLU A 145 -9.61 11.46 18.82
N LYS A 146 -10.05 12.22 17.81
CA LYS A 146 -10.36 11.69 16.46
C LYS A 146 -9.17 11.02 15.80
N SER A 147 -7.97 11.60 15.94
CA SER A 147 -6.77 11.05 15.28
C SER A 147 -6.32 9.69 15.81
N ARG A 148 -6.78 9.27 17.00
CA ARG A 148 -6.53 7.92 17.53
C ARG A 148 -7.12 6.83 16.65
N HIS A 149 -8.18 7.14 15.89
CA HIS A 149 -8.82 6.23 14.95
C HIS A 149 -8.17 6.22 13.56
N SER A 150 -7.32 7.20 13.25
CA SER A 150 -6.68 7.33 11.93
C SER A 150 -5.44 6.45 11.75
N ARG A 151 -5.29 5.38 12.55
CA ARG A 151 -4.07 4.55 12.56
C ARG A 151 -4.18 3.40 11.56
N PRO A 152 -3.50 3.48 10.40
CA PRO A 152 -3.58 2.41 9.43
C PRO A 152 -2.87 1.16 9.96
N VAL A 153 -3.41 0.01 9.59
CA VAL A 153 -2.78 -1.30 9.83
C VAL A 153 -1.76 -1.54 8.73
N TYR A 154 -0.58 -2.01 9.14
CA TYR A 154 0.53 -2.38 8.29
C TYR A 154 0.48 -3.87 7.96
N TYR A 155 0.60 -4.15 6.66
CA TYR A 155 0.51 -5.48 6.08
C TYR A 155 1.74 -5.77 5.22
N VAL A 156 2.16 -7.03 5.24
CA VAL A 156 3.26 -7.53 4.42
C VAL A 156 2.84 -8.82 3.71
N PHE A 157 3.13 -8.91 2.43
CA PHE A 157 2.97 -10.11 1.62
C PHE A 157 4.34 -10.67 1.24
N ASP A 158 4.55 -11.95 1.53
CA ASP A 158 5.76 -12.69 1.17
C ASP A 158 5.61 -13.30 -0.22
N ASN A 159 6.25 -12.67 -1.20
CA ASN A 159 6.17 -13.08 -2.59
C ASN A 159 7.39 -13.92 -3.03
N ARG A 160 8.17 -14.47 -2.09
CA ARG A 160 9.37 -15.25 -2.44
C ARG A 160 9.03 -16.66 -2.93
N ARG A 161 7.89 -17.21 -2.48
CA ARG A 161 7.44 -18.58 -2.84
C ARG A 161 6.92 -18.67 -4.28
N THR A 162 6.42 -17.58 -4.83
CA THR A 162 5.92 -17.51 -6.21
C THR A 162 7.06 -17.37 -7.21
N GLN A 163 8.12 -16.64 -6.83
CA GLN A 163 9.31 -16.43 -7.65
C GLN A 163 10.22 -17.66 -7.78
N THR A 164 10.08 -18.65 -6.90
CA THR A 164 10.92 -19.86 -6.88
C THR A 164 10.40 -20.98 -7.79
N ARG A 165 9.27 -20.80 -8.49
CA ARG A 165 8.79 -21.78 -9.48
C ARG A 165 9.62 -21.64 -10.77
N PRO A 166 10.42 -22.65 -11.16
CA PRO A 166 11.14 -22.63 -12.42
C PRO A 166 10.11 -22.78 -13.54
N GLY A 167 9.84 -21.71 -14.29
CA GLY A 167 8.83 -21.74 -15.36
C GLY A 167 8.09 -20.41 -15.60
N GLY A 168 8.40 -19.35 -14.86
CA GLY A 168 7.90 -18.00 -15.15
C GLY A 168 8.56 -17.40 -16.39
N ALA A 169 8.31 -17.97 -17.57
CA ALA A 169 8.46 -17.26 -18.83
C ALA A 169 7.74 -15.92 -18.70
N GLY A 170 8.39 -14.85 -19.15
CA GLY A 170 7.84 -13.50 -19.11
C GLY A 170 6.45 -13.49 -19.71
N HIS A 171 5.43 -13.38 -18.87
CA HIS A 171 4.15 -12.90 -19.32
C HIS A 171 4.37 -11.41 -19.60
N ASP A 172 4.66 -11.09 -20.86
CA ASP A 172 4.57 -9.73 -21.33
C ASP A 172 3.23 -9.16 -20.84
N PRO A 173 3.20 -7.98 -20.22
CA PRO A 173 1.94 -7.32 -19.96
C PRO A 173 1.24 -7.20 -21.31
N GLN A 174 0.14 -7.93 -21.50
CA GLN A 174 -0.59 -7.86 -22.77
C GLN A 174 -0.77 -6.38 -23.12
N PRO A 175 -0.29 -5.93 -24.28
CA PRO A 175 -0.53 -4.56 -24.71
C PRO A 175 -2.04 -4.36 -24.72
N CYS A 176 -2.48 -3.23 -24.17
CA CYS A 176 -3.87 -2.79 -24.28
C CYS A 176 -4.33 -3.02 -25.72
N PRO A 177 -5.49 -3.65 -25.96
CA PRO A 177 -6.02 -3.74 -27.32
C PRO A 177 -6.12 -2.31 -27.86
N ALA A 178 -5.45 -2.06 -28.99
CA ALA A 178 -5.49 -0.78 -29.66
C ALA A 178 -6.96 -0.46 -29.94
N ARG A 179 -7.38 0.75 -29.58
CA ARG A 179 -8.70 1.25 -29.97
C ARG A 179 -8.74 1.30 -31.49
N ASP A 180 -9.57 0.47 -32.10
CA ASP A 180 -9.94 0.63 -33.51
C ASP A 180 -10.72 1.94 -33.61
N THR A 181 -10.05 3.00 -34.04
CA THR A 181 -10.69 4.24 -34.45
C THR A 181 -11.12 4.08 -35.90
N ARG A 182 -12.16 3.28 -36.14
CA ARG A 182 -12.90 3.27 -37.40
C ARG A 182 -14.36 3.01 -37.08
N ASP A 183 -15.08 4.09 -36.78
CA ASP A 183 -16.52 4.17 -36.96
C ASP A 183 -16.86 5.63 -37.27
N GLY A 184 -17.52 5.85 -38.41
CA GLY A 184 -18.35 7.03 -38.66
C GLY A 184 -17.78 8.11 -39.60
N ALA A 185 -17.66 7.79 -40.89
CA ALA A 185 -17.84 8.77 -41.96
C ALA A 185 -18.40 8.04 -43.18
N ASP A 186 -19.73 7.92 -43.20
CA ASP A 186 -20.59 7.92 -44.39
C ASP A 186 -21.95 8.49 -43.96
#